data_AF-A0A9P6P2P4-F1
#
_entry.id   AF-A0A9P6P2P4-F1
#
_cell.length_a   1.000
_cell.length_b   1.000
_cell.length_c   1.000
_cell.angle_alpha   90.00
_cell.angle_beta   90.00
_cell.angle_gamma   90.00
#
_symmetry.space_group_name_H-M   'P 1'
#
loop_
_entity.id
_entity.type
_entity.pdbx_description
1 polymer ?
#
loop_
_entity_poly.entity_id
_entity_poly.type
_entity_poly.pdbx_seq_one_letter_code
_entity_poly.pdbx_strand_id
1 'polypeptide(L)'
;MTAEVSHTKPPVFEESSQYRHWRFSSSQLWNTRQTSNSTAVERLKNNAGEGSEATTLQYLSVQDEMSLCRFYEKQLQGICKHLKFSDLVMVDLGGLTCLFLATKSESERISIDDFGKNLRLPSTSGVLDLEYSVSQGLKFEYYVYHPYRPAYGFFLDMQAKADIKLLKETYAKVDQVIAEILLTDLPLIYQPSQLALAAFTIAGKENGFEAHVRMYIEEKFPRHADVLLRIIHEASEILKKSTPVALEVAKEIDRRLNLCMNPAKNPSSAL
;
A
#
# COMPACT_ATOMS: atom_id res chain seq x y z
N MET A 1 -49.18 -3.28 10.50
CA MET A 1 -47.88 -2.79 11.00
C MET A 1 -46.84 -3.05 9.93
N THR A 2 -46.64 -2.06 9.06
CA THR A 2 -45.55 -2.04 8.08
C THR A 2 -44.25 -1.77 8.84
N ALA A 3 -43.30 -2.69 8.77
CA ALA A 3 -41.97 -2.50 9.33
C ALA A 3 -41.31 -1.31 8.63
N GLU A 4 -41.01 -0.25 9.38
CA GLU A 4 -40.15 0.83 8.90
C GLU A 4 -38.76 0.25 8.63
N VAL A 5 -38.42 0.13 7.36
CA VAL A 5 -37.04 -0.14 6.93
C VAL A 5 -36.24 1.10 7.32
N SER A 6 -35.43 1.00 8.37
CA SER A 6 -34.55 2.10 8.75
C SER A 6 -33.51 2.30 7.65
N HIS A 7 -33.73 3.31 6.80
CA HIS A 7 -32.74 3.75 5.82
C HIS A 7 -31.62 4.51 6.53
N THR A 8 -30.79 3.80 7.30
CA THR A 8 -29.53 4.37 7.79
C THR A 8 -28.62 4.58 6.59
N LYS A 9 -28.33 5.84 6.26
CA LYS A 9 -27.39 6.19 5.20
C LYS A 9 -26.07 5.45 5.43
N PRO A 10 -25.49 4.77 4.41
CA PRO A 10 -24.24 4.07 4.59
C PRO A 10 -23.12 5.05 5.00
N PRO A 11 -22.13 4.60 5.77
CA PRO A 11 -20.95 5.40 6.10
C PRO A 11 -20.28 5.97 4.86
N VAL A 12 -19.70 7.18 4.97
CA VAL A 12 -19.05 7.89 3.84
C VAL A 12 -18.00 7.02 3.14
N PHE A 13 -17.26 6.20 3.89
CA PHE A 13 -16.27 5.30 3.30
C PHE A 13 -16.91 4.25 2.38
N GLU A 14 -18.10 3.73 2.69
CA GLU A 14 -18.79 2.72 1.88
C GLU A 14 -19.34 3.29 0.56
N GLU A 15 -19.49 4.61 0.49
CA GLU A 15 -19.84 5.31 -0.75
C GLU A 15 -18.62 5.55 -1.67
N SER A 16 -17.39 5.32 -1.17
CA SER A 16 -16.17 5.58 -1.92
C SER A 16 -15.84 4.54 -3.00
N SER A 17 -15.10 4.95 -4.02
CA SER A 17 -14.47 4.05 -5.00
C SER A 17 -13.55 3.03 -4.33
N GLN A 18 -12.78 3.47 -3.32
CA GLN A 18 -11.88 2.59 -2.59
C GLN A 18 -12.62 1.41 -1.96
N TYR A 19 -13.77 1.64 -1.32
CA TYR A 19 -14.58 0.57 -0.76
C TYR A 19 -15.19 -0.35 -1.83
N ARG A 20 -15.67 0.24 -2.93
CA ARG A 20 -16.40 -0.49 -3.98
C ARG A 20 -15.49 -1.34 -4.87
N HIS A 21 -14.27 -0.87 -5.14
CA HIS A 21 -13.40 -1.45 -6.17
C HIS A 21 -12.00 -1.83 -5.67
N TRP A 22 -11.56 -1.29 -4.53
CA TRP A 22 -10.21 -1.50 -3.97
C TRP A 22 -10.26 -2.10 -2.57
N ARG A 23 -11.22 -3.01 -2.35
CA ARG A 23 -11.36 -3.79 -1.12
C ARG A 23 -11.53 -5.26 -1.46
N PHE A 24 -10.69 -6.09 -0.87
CA PHE A 24 -10.55 -7.49 -1.23
C PHE A 24 -10.38 -8.37 0.01
N SER A 25 -10.74 -9.64 -0.11
CA SER A 25 -10.22 -10.66 0.80
C SER A 25 -8.75 -10.99 0.46
N SER A 26 -8.03 -11.57 1.42
CA SER A 26 -6.66 -12.04 1.19
C SER A 26 -6.58 -13.08 0.06
N SER A 27 -7.60 -13.95 -0.07
CA SER A 27 -7.69 -14.92 -1.18
C SER A 27 -7.94 -14.25 -2.53
N GLN A 28 -8.77 -13.19 -2.59
CA GLN A 28 -9.00 -12.43 -3.81
C GLN A 28 -7.71 -11.75 -4.28
N LEU A 29 -6.97 -11.09 -3.39
CA LEU A 29 -5.67 -10.49 -3.74
C LEU A 29 -4.69 -11.52 -4.28
N TRP A 30 -4.58 -12.67 -3.61
CA TRP A 30 -3.72 -13.76 -4.06
C TRP A 30 -4.10 -14.26 -5.47
N ASN A 31 -5.39 -14.54 -5.68
CA ASN A 31 -5.89 -15.02 -6.97
C ASN A 31 -5.70 -14.01 -8.09
N THR A 32 -5.93 -12.71 -7.82
CA THR A 32 -5.70 -11.63 -8.80
C THR A 32 -4.24 -11.56 -9.20
N ARG A 33 -3.31 -11.63 -8.24
CA ARG A 33 -1.86 -11.63 -8.52
C ARG A 33 -1.44 -12.86 -9.31
N GLN A 34 -1.91 -14.03 -8.92
CA GLN A 34 -1.61 -15.28 -9.62
C GLN A 34 -2.11 -15.27 -11.06
N THR A 35 -3.33 -14.79 -11.28
CA THR A 35 -3.91 -14.66 -12.63
C THR A 35 -3.13 -13.64 -13.47
N SER A 36 -2.73 -12.51 -12.86
CA SER A 36 -1.97 -11.47 -13.56
C SER A 36 -0.60 -11.99 -14.00
N ASN A 37 0.13 -12.64 -13.09
CA ASN A 37 1.42 -13.26 -13.38
C ASN A 37 1.30 -14.35 -14.45
N SER A 38 0.35 -15.28 -14.31
CA SER A 38 0.18 -16.38 -15.28
C SER A 38 -0.16 -15.86 -16.68
N THR A 39 -1.04 -14.85 -16.77
CA THR A 39 -1.41 -14.20 -18.04
C THR A 39 -0.21 -13.49 -18.66
N ALA A 40 0.62 -12.81 -17.85
CA ALA A 40 1.82 -12.15 -18.33
C ALA A 40 2.85 -13.15 -18.87
N VAL A 41 3.10 -14.23 -18.12
CA VAL A 41 4.00 -15.32 -18.53
C VAL A 41 3.52 -15.99 -19.81
N GLU A 42 2.22 -16.26 -19.94
CA GLU A 42 1.65 -16.83 -21.16
C GLU A 42 1.85 -15.93 -22.38
N ARG A 43 1.62 -14.61 -22.23
CA ARG A 43 1.89 -13.64 -23.31
C ARG A 43 3.36 -13.59 -23.70
N LEU A 44 4.27 -13.66 -22.73
CA LEU A 44 5.70 -13.67 -22.99
C LEU A 44 6.12 -14.94 -23.74
N LYS A 45 5.59 -16.10 -23.34
CA LYS A 45 5.81 -17.38 -24.03
C LYS A 45 5.30 -17.37 -25.46
N ASN A 46 4.12 -16.79 -25.70
CA ASN A 46 3.52 -16.71 -27.04
C ASN A 46 4.30 -15.75 -27.96
N ASN A 47 4.96 -14.73 -27.40
CA ASN A 47 5.74 -13.76 -28.16
C ASN A 47 7.19 -14.22 -28.40
N ALA A 48 7.72 -15.12 -27.58
CA ALA A 48 9.01 -15.75 -27.80
C ALA A 48 8.86 -16.76 -28.95
N GLY A 49 9.47 -16.48 -30.11
CA GLY A 49 9.35 -17.33 -31.30
C GLY A 49 9.80 -18.78 -31.05
N GLU A 50 9.27 -19.71 -31.85
CA GLU A 50 9.65 -21.14 -31.81
C GLU A 50 11.17 -21.28 -31.99
N GLY A 51 11.91 -21.56 -30.91
CA GLY A 51 13.37 -21.71 -30.90
C GLY A 51 14.15 -20.77 -29.98
N SER A 52 13.50 -19.85 -29.26
CA SER A 52 14.15 -18.97 -28.26
C SER A 52 14.53 -19.73 -26.97
N GLU A 53 15.65 -19.34 -26.32
CA GLU A 53 16.06 -19.78 -24.98
C GLU A 53 14.97 -19.53 -23.90
N ALA A 54 13.91 -18.79 -24.25
CA ALA A 54 12.68 -18.59 -23.48
C ALA A 54 12.06 -19.85 -22.88
N THR A 55 12.27 -21.03 -23.48
CA THR A 55 11.73 -22.29 -22.90
C THR A 55 12.49 -22.72 -21.64
N THR A 56 13.72 -22.24 -21.45
CA THR A 56 14.61 -22.55 -20.31
C THR A 56 14.62 -21.43 -19.26
N LEU A 57 14.07 -20.25 -19.58
CA LEU A 57 14.03 -19.09 -18.69
C LEU A 57 13.07 -19.31 -17.51
N GLN A 58 13.58 -19.11 -16.29
CA GLN A 58 12.77 -19.11 -15.08
C GLN A 58 12.11 -17.74 -14.92
N TYR A 59 10.81 -17.65 -15.25
CA TYR A 59 9.98 -16.48 -15.00
C TYR A 59 9.81 -16.21 -13.50
N LEU A 60 9.54 -14.95 -13.14
CA LEU A 60 9.28 -14.57 -11.75
C LEU A 60 8.03 -15.25 -11.21
N SER A 61 8.12 -15.72 -9.97
CA SER A 61 6.95 -16.15 -9.20
C SER A 61 6.18 -14.95 -8.65
N VAL A 62 4.93 -15.16 -8.24
CA VAL A 62 4.13 -14.14 -7.54
C VAL A 62 4.84 -13.63 -6.29
N GLN A 63 5.53 -14.51 -5.56
CA GLN A 63 6.30 -14.12 -4.37
C GLN A 63 7.50 -13.23 -4.71
N ASP A 64 8.15 -13.48 -5.84
CA ASP A 64 9.25 -12.63 -6.33
C ASP A 64 8.75 -11.23 -6.68
N GLU A 65 7.66 -11.15 -7.46
CA GLU A 65 7.01 -9.87 -7.81
C GLU A 65 6.59 -9.10 -6.55
N MET A 66 5.92 -9.76 -5.61
CA MET A 66 5.53 -9.15 -4.34
C MET A 66 6.73 -8.64 -3.56
N SER A 67 7.82 -9.41 -3.49
CA SER A 67 9.03 -9.00 -2.78
C SER A 67 9.66 -7.75 -3.42
N LEU A 68 9.69 -7.70 -4.75
CA LEU A 68 10.19 -6.55 -5.49
C LEU A 68 9.29 -5.32 -5.31
N CYS A 69 7.96 -5.48 -5.37
CA CYS A 69 7.00 -4.42 -5.06
C CYS A 69 7.22 -3.86 -3.65
N ARG A 70 7.33 -4.73 -2.62
CA ARG A 70 7.57 -4.29 -1.23
C ARG A 70 8.88 -3.55 -1.05
N PHE A 71 9.91 -3.97 -1.78
CA PHE A 71 11.19 -3.26 -1.79
C PHE A 71 11.00 -1.83 -2.34
N TYR A 72 10.39 -1.67 -3.52
CA TYR A 72 10.17 -0.35 -4.12
C TYR A 72 9.20 0.53 -3.32
N GLU A 73 8.13 -0.02 -2.75
CA GLU A 73 7.21 0.70 -1.85
C GLU A 73 7.95 1.30 -0.64
N LYS A 74 8.88 0.54 -0.04
CA LYS A 74 9.69 1.02 1.08
C LYS A 74 10.62 2.16 0.65
N GLN A 75 11.22 2.05 -0.53
CA GLN A 75 12.07 3.12 -1.08
C GLN A 75 11.25 4.40 -1.34
N LEU A 76 10.07 4.26 -1.94
CA LEU A 76 9.13 5.36 -2.15
C LEU A 76 8.73 6.04 -0.84
N GLN A 77 8.41 5.25 0.19
CA GLN A 77 8.09 5.82 1.51
C GLN A 77 9.27 6.60 2.11
N GLY A 78 10.51 6.13 1.92
CA GLY A 78 11.72 6.83 2.34
C GLY A 78 11.92 8.17 1.64
N ILE A 79 11.65 8.20 0.34
CA ILE A 79 11.70 9.39 -0.52
C ILE A 79 10.67 10.42 -0.08
N CYS A 80 9.43 10.00 0.18
CA CYS A 80 8.36 10.90 0.63
C CYS A 80 8.68 11.60 1.96
N LYS A 81 9.40 10.95 2.89
CA LYS A 81 9.79 11.55 4.17
C LYS A 81 10.87 12.64 4.05
N HIS A 82 11.67 12.59 2.99
CA HIS A 82 12.83 13.46 2.81
C HIS A 82 12.73 14.21 1.49
N LEU A 83 11.83 15.20 1.38
CA LEU A 83 11.88 16.23 0.33
C LEU A 83 13.18 17.09 0.34
N LYS A 84 14.29 16.53 0.82
CA LYS A 84 15.69 16.80 0.46
C LYS A 84 16.31 15.48 -0.04
N PHE A 85 16.05 15.20 -1.32
CA PHE A 85 16.35 13.96 -2.02
C PHE A 85 17.84 13.86 -2.42
N SER A 86 18.65 13.13 -1.65
CA SER A 86 20.06 12.90 -2.03
C SER A 86 20.29 11.59 -2.77
N ASP A 87 19.62 10.48 -2.40
CA ASP A 87 20.11 9.16 -2.82
C ASP A 87 18.97 8.30 -3.43
N LEU A 88 18.75 8.45 -4.74
CA LEU A 88 17.86 7.58 -5.54
C LEU A 88 18.70 6.54 -6.27
N VAL A 89 18.89 5.37 -5.68
CA VAL A 89 19.65 4.31 -6.35
C VAL A 89 18.76 3.22 -6.95
N MET A 90 17.51 3.04 -6.51
CA MET A 90 16.63 1.97 -7.02
C MET A 90 15.15 2.28 -6.80
N VAL A 91 14.58 3.25 -7.53
CA VAL A 91 13.13 3.33 -7.68
C VAL A 91 12.80 3.14 -9.14
N ASP A 92 11.87 2.24 -9.40
CA ASP A 92 11.41 1.95 -10.74
C ASP A 92 10.58 3.13 -11.30
N LEU A 93 10.52 3.21 -12.62
CA LEU A 93 9.80 4.29 -13.30
C LEU A 93 8.30 4.29 -12.93
N GLY A 94 7.71 3.11 -12.70
CA GLY A 94 6.33 2.98 -12.26
C GLY A 94 6.09 3.62 -10.89
N GLY A 95 6.96 3.35 -9.92
CA GLY A 95 6.92 3.98 -8.60
C GLY A 95 7.02 5.51 -8.66
N LEU A 96 7.90 6.05 -9.50
CA LEU A 96 8.03 7.49 -9.71
C LEU A 96 6.76 8.11 -10.32
N THR A 97 6.13 7.43 -11.27
CA THR A 97 4.85 7.88 -11.84
C THR A 97 3.73 7.87 -10.80
N CYS A 98 3.64 6.85 -9.95
CA CYS A 98 2.68 6.83 -8.84
C CYS A 98 2.89 8.01 -7.88
N LEU A 99 4.14 8.34 -7.55
CA LEU A 99 4.46 9.48 -6.70
C LEU A 99 4.05 10.81 -7.36
N PHE A 100 4.33 10.99 -8.65
CA PHE A 100 3.94 12.19 -9.39
C PHE A 100 2.41 12.33 -9.53
N LEU A 101 1.68 11.22 -9.71
CA LEU A 101 0.21 11.25 -9.71
C LEU A 101 -0.34 11.63 -8.33
N ALA A 102 0.25 11.14 -7.25
CA ALA A 102 -0.17 11.49 -5.90
C ALA A 102 -0.05 12.99 -5.61
N THR A 103 1.02 13.66 -6.08
CA THR A 103 1.17 15.12 -5.91
C THR A 103 0.10 15.90 -6.68
N LYS A 104 -0.36 15.38 -7.83
CA LYS A 104 -1.49 15.96 -8.59
C LYS A 104 -2.82 15.81 -7.84
N SER A 105 -3.03 14.66 -7.19
CA SER A 105 -4.27 14.30 -6.49
C SER A 105 -4.41 14.98 -5.12
N GLU A 106 -3.34 15.06 -4.33
CA GLU A 106 -3.36 15.56 -2.95
C GLU A 106 -3.18 17.09 -2.81
N SER A 107 -3.48 17.85 -3.87
CA SER A 107 -3.39 19.33 -3.93
C SER A 107 -1.98 19.94 -3.77
N GLU A 108 -0.95 19.14 -3.49
CA GLU A 108 0.47 19.50 -3.47
C GLU A 108 1.09 19.44 -4.88
N ARG A 109 0.55 20.22 -5.82
CA ARG A 109 0.94 20.14 -7.24
C ARG A 109 2.37 20.62 -7.46
N ILE A 110 3.26 19.71 -7.83
CA ILE A 110 4.63 20.01 -8.25
C ILE A 110 4.68 19.94 -9.79
N SER A 111 5.35 20.89 -10.44
CA SER A 111 5.58 20.82 -11.88
C SER A 111 6.43 19.59 -12.24
N ILE A 112 6.28 19.04 -13.44
CA ILE A 112 7.10 17.88 -13.84
C ILE A 112 8.60 18.21 -13.83
N ASP A 113 8.96 19.45 -14.17
CA ASP A 113 10.35 19.92 -14.16
C ASP A 113 10.91 19.98 -12.74
N ASP A 114 10.14 20.51 -11.79
CA ASP A 114 10.58 20.60 -10.40
C ASP A 114 10.58 19.22 -9.73
N PHE A 115 9.66 18.33 -10.11
CA PHE A 115 9.68 16.93 -9.72
C PHE A 115 10.97 16.25 -10.18
N GLY A 116 11.34 16.41 -11.46
CA GLY A 116 12.58 15.91 -12.03
C GLY A 116 13.83 16.49 -11.38
N LYS A 117 13.87 17.80 -11.13
CA LYS A 117 14.99 18.48 -10.46
C LYS A 117 15.15 18.01 -9.02
N ASN A 118 14.06 17.96 -8.26
CA ASN A 118 14.06 17.56 -6.87
C ASN A 118 14.58 16.13 -6.73
N LEU A 119 14.17 15.24 -7.62
CA LEU A 119 14.60 13.85 -7.65
C LEU A 119 15.89 13.62 -8.44
N ARG A 120 16.52 14.67 -9.00
CA ARG A 120 17.74 14.57 -9.83
C ARG A 120 17.60 13.52 -10.94
N LEU A 121 16.42 13.42 -11.56
CA LEU A 121 16.16 12.45 -12.63
C LEU A 121 16.87 12.87 -13.92
N PRO A 122 17.44 11.92 -14.69
CA PRO A 122 18.06 12.22 -15.98
C PRO A 122 17.03 12.66 -17.03
N SER A 123 15.80 12.14 -16.95
CA SER A 123 14.67 12.53 -17.79
C SER A 123 13.36 12.30 -17.05
N THR A 124 12.35 13.12 -17.34
CA THR A 124 10.97 12.98 -16.86
C THR A 124 10.03 12.39 -17.91
N SER A 125 10.51 12.14 -19.14
CA SER A 125 9.67 11.62 -20.23
C SER A 125 9.00 10.31 -19.87
N GLY A 126 9.75 9.37 -19.29
CA GLY A 126 9.21 8.08 -18.88
C GLY A 126 8.12 8.17 -17.80
N VAL A 127 8.19 9.18 -16.92
CA VAL A 127 7.16 9.42 -15.91
C VAL A 127 5.84 9.79 -16.58
N LEU A 128 5.90 10.65 -17.60
CA LEU A 128 4.75 11.09 -18.40
C LEU A 128 4.21 9.98 -19.31
N ASP A 129 5.10 9.19 -19.94
CA ASP A 129 4.72 8.08 -20.82
C ASP A 129 3.91 7.02 -20.07
N LEU A 130 4.25 6.77 -18.80
CA LEU A 130 3.52 5.84 -17.94
C LEU A 130 2.27 6.45 -17.30
N GLU A 131 2.10 7.77 -17.29
CA GLU A 131 1.02 8.45 -16.54
C GLU A 131 -0.36 7.89 -16.90
N TYR A 132 -0.65 7.79 -18.20
CA TYR A 132 -1.93 7.26 -18.68
C TYR A 132 -2.08 5.77 -18.37
N SER A 133 -1.03 4.97 -18.54
CA SER A 133 -1.05 3.53 -18.28
C SER A 133 -1.31 3.22 -16.80
N VAL A 134 -0.64 3.96 -15.90
CA VAL A 134 -0.85 3.84 -14.45
C VAL A 134 -2.26 4.28 -14.08
N SER A 135 -2.75 5.39 -14.66
CA SER A 135 -4.12 5.88 -14.46
C SER A 135 -5.17 4.85 -14.88
N GLN A 136 -4.98 4.17 -16.01
CA GLN A 136 -5.84 3.06 -16.44
C GLN A 136 -5.79 1.90 -15.46
N GLY A 137 -4.60 1.54 -14.97
CA GLY A 137 -4.42 0.51 -13.94
C GLY A 137 -5.18 0.82 -12.64
N LEU A 138 -5.19 2.10 -12.25
CA LEU A 138 -5.95 2.62 -11.11
C LEU A 138 -7.45 2.82 -11.41
N LYS A 139 -7.90 2.50 -12.63
CA LYS A 139 -9.28 2.76 -13.10
C LYS A 139 -9.70 4.22 -12.93
N PHE A 140 -8.74 5.15 -12.97
CA PHE A 140 -8.93 6.58 -12.73
C PHE A 140 -9.48 6.93 -11.34
N GLU A 141 -9.27 6.05 -10.35
CA GLU A 141 -9.72 6.24 -8.97
C GLU A 141 -8.58 6.72 -8.08
N TYR A 142 -8.40 8.04 -8.04
CA TYR A 142 -7.25 8.66 -7.37
C TYR A 142 -7.46 8.95 -5.87
N TYR A 143 -8.70 8.98 -5.39
CA TYR A 143 -8.98 9.37 -4.02
C TYR A 143 -8.78 8.19 -3.06
N VAL A 144 -7.84 8.32 -2.13
CA VAL A 144 -7.49 7.29 -1.15
C VAL A 144 -7.79 7.79 0.27
N TYR A 145 -8.55 7.02 1.03
CA TYR A 145 -8.75 7.28 2.45
C TYR A 145 -7.60 6.68 3.25
N HIS A 146 -6.82 7.55 3.89
CA HIS A 146 -5.68 7.12 4.71
C HIS A 146 -6.06 6.95 6.20
N PRO A 147 -5.41 6.02 6.94
CA PRO A 147 -5.64 5.82 8.37
C PRO A 147 -5.25 7.01 9.27
N TYR A 148 -4.42 7.95 8.78
CA TYR A 148 -3.98 9.12 9.56
C TYR A 148 -5.15 9.99 10.04
N ARG A 149 -6.13 10.24 9.17
CA ARG A 149 -7.30 11.06 9.49
C ARG A 149 -8.19 10.45 10.59
N PRO A 150 -8.64 9.18 10.51
CA PRO A 150 -9.37 8.56 11.60
C PRO A 150 -8.49 8.39 12.86
N ALA A 151 -7.17 8.18 12.73
CA ALA A 151 -6.29 8.14 13.90
C ALA A 151 -6.32 9.46 14.69
N TYR A 152 -6.24 10.60 14.01
CA TYR A 152 -6.41 11.89 14.67
C TYR A 152 -7.81 12.05 15.30
N GLY A 153 -8.87 11.57 14.63
CA GLY A 153 -10.21 11.53 15.19
C GLY A 153 -10.32 10.70 16.48
N PHE A 154 -9.70 9.52 16.52
CA PHE A 154 -9.64 8.69 17.73
C PHE A 154 -8.81 9.33 18.83
N PHE A 155 -7.69 9.98 18.50
CA PHE A 155 -6.93 10.78 19.46
C PHE A 155 -7.82 11.84 20.12
N LEU A 156 -8.63 12.56 19.33
CA LEU A 156 -9.56 13.55 19.85
C LEU A 156 -10.63 12.94 20.77
N ASP A 157 -11.24 11.83 20.37
CA ASP A 157 -12.32 11.20 21.13
C ASP A 157 -11.80 10.54 22.44
N MET A 158 -10.60 9.93 22.41
CA MET A 158 -10.02 9.26 23.58
C MET A 158 -9.58 10.25 24.69
N GLN A 159 -9.32 11.53 24.36
CA GLN A 159 -8.94 12.55 25.36
C GLN A 159 -9.97 12.77 26.46
N ALA A 160 -11.25 12.45 26.20
CA ALA A 160 -12.31 12.64 27.19
C ALA A 160 -12.21 11.69 28.40
N LYS A 161 -11.53 10.54 28.26
CA LYS A 161 -11.51 9.49 29.29
C LYS A 161 -10.12 8.90 29.57
N ALA A 162 -9.17 9.05 28.65
CA ALA A 162 -7.82 8.51 28.81
C ALA A 162 -6.89 9.49 29.55
N ASP A 163 -5.82 8.96 30.14
CA ASP A 163 -4.69 9.78 30.57
C ASP A 163 -4.08 10.48 29.34
N ILE A 164 -4.19 11.81 29.32
CA ILE A 164 -3.74 12.66 28.21
C ILE A 164 -2.24 12.51 27.96
N LYS A 165 -1.42 12.33 29.00
CA LYS A 165 0.03 12.20 28.85
C LYS A 165 0.35 10.89 28.12
N LEU A 166 -0.23 9.78 28.60
CA LEU A 166 -0.04 8.46 28.01
C LEU A 166 -0.60 8.38 26.58
N LEU A 167 -1.76 9.00 26.33
CA LEU A 167 -2.36 9.08 24.99
C LEU A 167 -1.46 9.85 24.02
N LYS A 168 -0.87 10.98 24.43
CA LYS A 168 0.06 11.75 23.59
C LYS A 168 1.33 10.96 23.26
N GLU A 169 1.90 10.28 24.25
CA GLU A 169 3.07 9.41 24.06
C GLU A 169 2.77 8.26 23.09
N THR A 170 1.57 7.68 23.18
CA THR A 170 1.10 6.63 22.26
C THR A 170 0.90 7.19 20.85
N TYR A 171 0.19 8.31 20.73
CA TYR A 171 -0.13 8.93 19.44
C TYR A 171 1.13 9.36 18.67
N ALA A 172 2.18 9.80 19.37
CA ALA A 172 3.46 10.11 18.75
C ALA A 172 4.10 8.92 17.99
N LYS A 173 3.73 7.68 18.32
CA LYS A 173 4.18 6.45 17.64
C LYS A 173 3.18 5.94 16.59
N VAL A 174 1.93 6.41 16.60
CA VAL A 174 0.86 5.91 15.73
C VAL A 174 1.18 6.13 14.25
N ASP A 175 1.71 7.30 13.88
CA ASP A 175 2.05 7.60 12.49
C ASP A 175 3.12 6.64 11.93
N GLN A 176 4.09 6.24 12.77
CA GLN A 176 5.09 5.25 12.38
C GLN A 176 4.43 3.89 12.12
N VAL A 177 3.53 3.46 13.00
CA VAL A 177 2.82 2.18 12.82
C VAL A 177 1.91 2.22 11.59
N ILE A 178 1.24 3.35 11.33
CA ILE A 178 0.45 3.52 10.09
C ILE A 178 1.36 3.40 8.86
N ALA A 179 2.54 4.01 8.89
CA ALA A 179 3.51 3.88 7.80
C ALA A 179 3.91 2.42 7.54
N GLU A 180 4.08 1.62 8.60
CA GLU A 180 4.35 0.18 8.47
C GLU A 180 3.12 -0.59 7.94
N ILE A 181 1.91 -0.25 8.38
CA ILE A 181 0.65 -0.84 7.87
C ILE A 181 0.51 -0.60 6.37
N LEU A 182 0.84 0.61 5.88
CA LEU A 182 0.74 0.97 4.47
C LEU A 182 1.71 0.18 3.56
N LEU A 183 2.74 -0.45 4.12
CA LEU A 183 3.68 -1.33 3.40
C LEU A 183 3.20 -2.80 3.38
N THR A 184 1.93 -3.05 3.66
CA THR A 184 1.32 -4.39 3.66
C THR A 184 0.06 -4.40 2.80
N ASP A 185 -0.64 -5.54 2.74
CA ASP A 185 -1.93 -5.66 2.05
C ASP A 185 -3.11 -5.15 2.88
N LEU A 186 -2.88 -4.79 4.15
CA LEU A 186 -3.92 -4.34 5.06
C LEU A 186 -4.80 -3.19 4.51
N PRO A 187 -4.27 -2.17 3.82
CA PRO A 187 -5.07 -1.10 3.24
C PRO A 187 -6.05 -1.54 2.14
N LEU A 188 -5.82 -2.71 1.54
CA LEU A 188 -6.67 -3.31 0.53
C LEU A 188 -7.69 -4.29 1.14
N ILE A 189 -7.59 -4.61 2.43
CA ILE A 189 -8.43 -5.60 3.11
C ILE A 189 -9.38 -4.92 4.10
N TYR A 190 -8.84 -4.02 4.92
CA TYR A 190 -9.55 -3.39 6.03
C TYR A 190 -9.77 -1.90 5.81
N GLN A 191 -10.76 -1.36 6.52
CA GLN A 191 -11.11 0.05 6.43
C GLN A 191 -10.08 0.92 7.18
N PRO A 192 -9.86 2.18 6.76
CA PRO A 192 -8.88 3.07 7.38
C PRO A 192 -9.07 3.28 8.89
N SER A 193 -10.31 3.33 9.37
CA SER A 193 -10.63 3.45 10.80
C SER A 193 -10.26 2.19 11.60
N GLN A 194 -10.43 1.01 11.02
CA GLN A 194 -10.01 -0.25 11.62
C GLN A 194 -8.48 -0.32 11.72
N LEU A 195 -7.78 0.13 10.68
CA LEU A 195 -6.32 0.22 10.65
C LEU A 195 -5.78 1.26 11.64
N ALA A 196 -6.48 2.38 11.84
CA ALA A 196 -6.13 3.37 12.85
C ALA A 196 -6.22 2.79 14.28
N LEU A 197 -7.28 2.04 14.60
CA LEU A 197 -7.39 1.35 15.90
C LEU A 197 -6.30 0.29 16.08
N ALA A 198 -5.96 -0.44 15.01
CA ALA A 198 -4.84 -1.37 15.03
C ALA A 198 -3.52 -0.65 15.32
N ALA A 199 -3.30 0.50 14.68
CA ALA A 199 -2.11 1.32 14.90
C ALA A 199 -2.00 1.82 16.36
N PHE A 200 -3.10 2.31 16.94
CA PHE A 200 -3.15 2.67 18.37
C PHE A 200 -2.83 1.49 19.29
N THR A 201 -3.41 0.33 19.01
CA THR A 201 -3.19 -0.88 19.83
C THR A 201 -1.71 -1.29 19.78
N ILE A 202 -1.11 -1.31 18.59
CA ILE A 202 0.29 -1.70 18.40
C ILE A 202 1.23 -0.67 19.03
N ALA A 203 1.02 0.63 18.79
CA ALA A 203 1.80 1.72 19.39
C ALA A 203 1.71 1.73 20.92
N GLY A 204 0.56 1.32 21.46
CA GLY A 204 0.26 1.28 22.88
C GLY A 204 0.74 0.02 23.62
N LYS A 205 1.39 -0.94 22.94
CA LYS A 205 1.86 -2.18 23.59
C LYS A 205 2.94 -1.90 24.63
N GLU A 206 3.89 -1.02 24.31
CA GLU A 206 5.06 -0.76 25.17
C GLU A 206 4.70 -0.01 26.45
N ASN A 207 3.65 0.82 26.42
CA ASN A 207 3.24 1.66 27.54
C ASN A 207 1.89 1.22 28.17
N GLY A 208 1.35 0.07 27.75
CA GLY A 208 0.10 -0.49 28.26
C GLY A 208 -1.18 0.22 27.78
N PHE A 209 -1.09 1.17 26.85
CA PHE A 209 -2.26 1.87 26.32
C PHE A 209 -3.19 0.94 25.50
N GLU A 210 -2.73 -0.24 25.07
CA GLU A 210 -3.58 -1.22 24.38
C GLU A 210 -4.84 -1.61 25.17
N ALA A 211 -4.78 -1.65 26.50
CA ALA A 211 -5.92 -1.94 27.35
C ALA A 211 -6.99 -0.83 27.27
N HIS A 212 -6.55 0.42 27.18
CA HIS A 212 -7.45 1.57 26.99
C HIS A 212 -8.12 1.54 25.62
N VAL A 213 -7.39 1.13 24.58
CA VAL A 213 -7.98 0.95 23.23
C VAL A 213 -9.04 -0.15 23.25
N ARG A 214 -8.80 -1.27 23.94
CA ARG A 214 -9.80 -2.34 24.11
C ARG A 214 -11.07 -1.82 24.82
N MET A 215 -10.91 -1.18 25.97
CA MET A 215 -12.06 -0.61 26.71
C MET A 215 -12.83 0.40 25.87
N TYR A 216 -12.12 1.26 25.14
CA TYR A 216 -12.72 2.23 24.23
C TYR A 216 -13.57 1.53 23.15
N ILE A 217 -13.06 0.45 22.55
CA ILE A 217 -13.78 -0.32 21.53
C ILE A 217 -15.04 -0.97 22.09
N GLU A 218 -14.93 -1.61 23.26
CA GLU A 218 -16.05 -2.29 23.92
C GLU A 218 -17.16 -1.30 24.31
N GLU A 219 -16.80 -0.11 24.76
CA GLU A 219 -17.76 0.92 25.15
C GLU A 219 -18.41 1.62 23.94
N LYS A 220 -17.60 2.04 22.95
CA LYS A 220 -18.09 2.82 21.80
C LYS A 220 -18.74 1.95 20.73
N PHE A 221 -18.29 0.70 20.58
CA PHE A 221 -18.73 -0.21 19.52
C PHE A 221 -19.14 -1.58 20.06
N PRO A 222 -20.05 -1.67 21.05
CA PRO A 222 -20.33 -2.92 21.77
C PRO A 222 -20.79 -4.06 20.86
N ARG A 223 -21.56 -3.75 19.79
CA ARG A 223 -22.04 -4.76 18.83
C ARG A 223 -20.96 -5.32 17.90
N HIS A 224 -19.84 -4.62 17.77
CA HIS A 224 -18.77 -4.95 16.81
C HIS A 224 -17.41 -5.16 17.48
N ALA A 225 -17.35 -5.12 18.81
CA ALA A 225 -16.11 -5.17 19.58
C ALA A 225 -15.28 -6.41 19.24
N ASP A 226 -15.90 -7.60 19.27
CA ASP A 226 -15.21 -8.86 18.95
C ASP A 226 -14.61 -8.88 17.55
N VAL A 227 -15.34 -8.34 16.57
CA VAL A 227 -14.89 -8.28 15.18
C VAL A 227 -13.73 -7.30 15.05
N LEU A 228 -13.81 -6.12 15.67
CA LEU A 228 -12.74 -5.12 15.65
C LEU A 228 -11.48 -5.65 16.33
N LEU A 229 -11.60 -6.29 17.49
CA LEU A 229 -10.47 -6.89 18.20
C LEU A 229 -9.80 -8.00 17.38
N ARG A 230 -10.58 -8.83 16.68
CA ARG A 230 -10.04 -9.83 15.75
C ARG A 230 -9.26 -9.17 14.59
N ILE A 231 -9.81 -8.14 13.96
CA ILE A 231 -9.13 -7.41 12.88
C ILE A 231 -7.80 -6.81 13.37
N ILE A 232 -7.81 -6.20 14.56
CA ILE A 232 -6.60 -5.62 15.18
C ILE A 232 -5.54 -6.69 15.44
N HIS A 233 -5.97 -7.88 15.89
CA HIS A 233 -5.07 -9.01 16.08
C HIS A 233 -4.48 -9.49 14.76
N GLU A 234 -5.32 -9.71 13.73
CA GLU A 234 -4.88 -10.12 12.38
C GLU A 234 -3.89 -9.12 11.79
N ALA A 235 -4.18 -7.81 11.88
CA ALA A 235 -3.27 -6.75 11.43
C ALA A 235 -1.93 -6.80 12.17
N SER A 236 -1.95 -6.97 13.50
CA SER A 236 -0.74 -7.11 14.32
C SER A 236 0.11 -8.30 13.88
N GLU A 237 -0.51 -9.45 13.60
CA GLU A 237 0.21 -10.66 13.17
C GLU A 237 0.80 -10.51 11.76
N ILE A 238 0.11 -9.83 10.85
CA ILE A 238 0.63 -9.52 9.51
C ILE A 238 1.86 -8.61 9.61
N LEU A 239 1.81 -7.57 10.45
CA LEU A 239 2.93 -6.65 10.66
C LEU A 239 4.15 -7.36 11.25
N LYS A 240 3.96 -8.23 12.25
CA LYS A 240 5.06 -9.03 12.83
C LYS A 240 5.76 -9.92 11.81
N LYS A 241 5.01 -10.44 10.84
CA LYS A 241 5.55 -11.28 9.75
C LYS A 241 6.15 -10.47 8.61
N SER A 242 5.87 -9.18 8.53
CA SER A 242 6.38 -8.30 7.49
C SER A 242 7.85 -8.00 7.73
N THR A 243 8.72 -8.78 7.07
CA THR A 243 10.16 -8.52 7.09
C THR A 243 10.57 -7.66 5.89
N PRO A 244 11.37 -6.61 6.10
CA PRO A 244 11.94 -5.86 4.98
C PRO A 244 12.71 -6.77 4.02
N VAL A 245 12.47 -6.59 2.72
CA VAL A 245 13.23 -7.30 1.69
C VAL A 245 14.65 -6.74 1.64
N ALA A 246 15.64 -7.61 1.74
CA ALA A 246 17.05 -7.23 1.67
C ALA A 246 17.43 -6.77 0.25
N LEU A 247 18.34 -5.80 0.17
CA LEU A 247 18.79 -5.23 -1.11
C LEU A 247 19.33 -6.30 -2.07
N GLU A 248 20.10 -7.26 -1.58
CA GLU A 248 20.69 -8.31 -2.42
C GLU A 248 19.62 -9.25 -2.99
N VAL A 249 18.55 -9.51 -2.24
CA VAL A 249 17.41 -10.30 -2.72
C VAL A 249 16.66 -9.53 -3.80
N ALA A 250 16.40 -8.23 -3.59
CA ALA A 250 15.76 -7.38 -4.58
C ALA A 250 16.57 -7.28 -5.88
N LYS A 251 17.90 -7.11 -5.78
CA LYS A 251 18.81 -7.08 -6.95
C LYS A 251 18.77 -8.38 -7.76
N GLU A 252 18.77 -9.54 -7.10
CA GLU A 252 18.71 -10.81 -7.81
C GLU A 252 17.35 -11.01 -8.50
N ILE A 253 16.25 -10.62 -7.85
CA ILE A 253 14.92 -10.66 -8.47
C ILE A 253 14.87 -9.71 -9.68
N ASP A 254 15.37 -8.49 -9.54
CA ASP A 254 15.41 -7.48 -10.61
C ASP A 254 16.29 -7.93 -11.79
N ARG A 255 17.42 -8.58 -11.52
CA ARG A 255 18.28 -9.18 -12.55
C ARG A 255 17.51 -10.21 -13.38
N ARG A 256 16.75 -11.10 -12.73
CA ARG A 256 15.90 -12.08 -13.44
C ARG A 256 14.78 -11.40 -14.22
N LEU A 257 14.19 -10.35 -13.66
CA LEU A 257 13.13 -9.58 -14.33
C LEU A 257 13.64 -8.96 -15.64
N ASN A 258 14.85 -8.38 -15.61
CA ASN A 258 15.46 -7.80 -16.80
C ASN A 258 15.70 -8.83 -17.92
N LEU A 259 15.99 -10.08 -17.57
CA LEU A 259 16.18 -11.18 -18.53
C LEU A 259 14.87 -11.67 -19.14
N CYS A 260 13.75 -11.58 -18.43
CA CYS A 260 12.45 -12.06 -18.90
C CYS A 260 11.47 -10.91 -19.23
N MET A 261 11.95 -9.69 -19.41
CA MET A 261 11.11 -8.54 -19.73
C MET A 261 10.66 -8.60 -21.21
N ASN A 262 9.51 -8.02 -21.54
CA ASN A 262 9.08 -7.92 -22.93
C ASN A 262 10.16 -7.18 -23.77
N PRO A 263 10.68 -7.76 -24.86
CA PRO A 263 11.72 -7.14 -25.70
C PRO A 263 11.35 -5.76 -26.24
N ALA A 264 10.06 -5.49 -26.45
CA ALA A 264 9.57 -4.17 -26.85
C ALA A 264 9.77 -3.10 -25.75
N LYS A 265 9.86 -3.52 -24.48
CA LYS A 265 10.14 -2.65 -23.34
C LYS A 265 11.60 -2.68 -22.91
N ASN A 266 12.29 -3.81 -23.13
CA ASN A 266 13.72 -3.94 -22.90
C ASN A 266 14.39 -4.73 -24.04
N PRO A 267 15.06 -4.06 -24.99
CA PRO A 267 15.75 -4.71 -26.10
C PRO A 267 16.89 -5.64 -25.69
N SER A 268 17.39 -5.53 -24.45
CA SER A 268 18.45 -6.40 -23.89
C SER A 268 17.91 -7.66 -23.20
N SER A 269 16.59 -7.89 -23.27
CA SER A 269 15.95 -9.10 -22.76
C SER A 269 16.41 -10.35 -23.49
N ALA A 270 16.40 -11.49 -22.80
CA ALA A 270 16.77 -12.80 -23.35
C ALA A 270 15.59 -13.53 -24.03
N LEU A 271 14.42 -12.88 -24.14
CA LEU A 271 13.20 -13.40 -24.75
C LEU A 271 13.09 -13.13 -26.26
#